data_AF-A0A165Q045-F1
#
_entry.id   AF-A0A165Q045-F1
#
_cell.length_a   1.000
_cell.length_b   1.000
_cell.length_c   1.000
_cell.angle_alpha   90.00
_cell.angle_beta   90.00
_cell.angle_gamma   90.00
#
_symmetry.space_group_name_H-M   'P 1'
#
loop_
_entity.id
_entity.type
_entity.pdbx_description
1 polymer ?
#
loop_
_entity_poly.entity_id
_entity_poly.type
_entity_poly.pdbx_seq_one_letter_code
_entity_poly.pdbx_strand_id
1 'polypeptide(L)'
;VRQFLYKAIQHAYRVGDFWMPIPGYEERALCPFCRDSSDNLDHILLECESPTRKIIWLLAADLWPDLYGPWPSVNFGTVLGCGKLSTHLPNPPDQREQAPHPDSPSDNPDTPRPHPGASRLLQILISESMYLIWVL
;
A
#
# COMPACT_ATOMS: atom_id res chain seq x y z
N VAL A 1 10.32 -5.64 6.30
CA VAL A 1 9.61 -4.58 5.54
C VAL A 1 10.50 -3.43 5.03
N ARG A 2 11.16 -2.60 5.87
CA ARG A 2 11.87 -1.38 5.39
C ARG A 2 12.94 -1.63 4.30
N GLN A 3 13.76 -2.67 4.47
CA GLN A 3 14.75 -3.07 3.46
C GLN A 3 14.08 -3.50 2.15
N PHE A 4 12.94 -4.19 2.25
CA PHE A 4 12.18 -4.60 1.08
C PHE A 4 11.67 -3.37 0.31
N LEU A 5 11.05 -2.43 1.02
CA LEU A 5 10.53 -1.20 0.41
C LEU A 5 11.64 -0.38 -0.26
N TYR A 6 12.80 -0.23 0.41
CA TYR A 6 13.96 0.44 -0.18
C TYR A 6 14.40 -0.23 -1.48
N LYS A 7 14.56 -1.56 -1.49
CA LYS A 7 14.95 -2.30 -2.69
C LYS A 7 13.90 -2.23 -3.80
N ALA A 8 12.61 -2.24 -3.46
CA ALA A 8 11.52 -2.10 -4.41
C ALA A 8 11.56 -0.73 -5.11
N ILE A 9 11.71 0.35 -4.34
CA ILE A 9 11.82 1.72 -4.86
C ILE A 9 13.07 1.90 -5.73
N GLN A 10 14.19 1.27 -5.38
CA GLN A 10 15.43 1.36 -6.13
C GLN A 10 15.50 0.38 -7.32
N HIS A 11 14.41 -0.34 -7.63
CA HIS A 11 14.41 -1.40 -8.65
C HIS A 11 15.56 -2.42 -8.47
N ALA A 12 15.94 -2.70 -7.22
CA ALA A 12 17.09 -3.53 -6.89
C ALA A 12 16.79 -5.04 -6.87
N TYR A 13 15.53 -5.42 -7.10
CA TYR A 13 15.12 -6.81 -7.24
C TYR A 13 15.28 -7.29 -8.69
N ARG A 14 15.80 -8.51 -8.84
CA ARG A 14 15.98 -9.18 -10.13
C ARG A 14 14.71 -9.93 -10.49
N VAL A 15 13.77 -9.24 -11.12
CA VAL A 15 12.43 -9.73 -11.42
C VAL A 15 12.01 -9.26 -12.82
N GLY A 16 11.07 -9.97 -13.44
CA GLY A 16 10.54 -9.65 -14.77
C GLY A 16 11.64 -9.49 -15.83
N ASP A 17 11.58 -8.36 -16.55
CA ASP A 17 12.43 -8.04 -17.72
C ASP A 17 13.94 -8.08 -17.44
N PHE A 18 14.37 -8.03 -16.17
CA PHE A 18 15.76 -8.24 -15.79
C PHE A 18 16.33 -9.56 -16.34
N TRP A 19 15.51 -10.61 -16.44
CA TRP A 19 15.93 -11.94 -16.88
C TRP A 19 15.90 -12.13 -18.40
N MET A 20 15.12 -11.34 -19.13
CA MET A 20 14.98 -11.42 -20.60
C MET A 20 16.31 -11.37 -21.38
N PRO A 21 17.29 -10.52 -21.05
CA PRO A 21 18.55 -10.47 -21.79
C PRO A 21 19.55 -11.58 -21.43
N ILE A 22 19.23 -12.47 -20.48
CA ILE A 22 20.15 -13.50 -19.98
C ILE A 22 19.78 -14.86 -20.62
N PRO A 23 20.62 -15.41 -21.52
CA PRO A 23 20.32 -16.65 -22.22
C PRO A 23 20.12 -17.84 -21.27
N GLY A 24 19.03 -18.58 -21.45
CA GLY A 24 18.68 -19.76 -20.67
C GLY A 24 18.02 -19.46 -19.31
N TYR A 25 17.59 -18.22 -19.09
CA TYR A 25 16.86 -17.80 -17.88
C TYR A 25 15.62 -16.97 -18.19
N GLU A 26 15.23 -16.88 -19.47
CA GLU A 26 14.10 -16.08 -19.93
C GLU A 26 12.79 -16.53 -19.28
N GLU A 27 12.66 -17.81 -18.90
CA GLU A 27 11.48 -18.29 -18.18
C GLU A 27 11.27 -17.61 -16.83
N ARG A 28 12.34 -17.07 -16.21
CA ARG A 28 12.27 -16.33 -14.94
C ARG A 28 11.74 -14.91 -15.10
N ALA A 29 11.63 -14.42 -16.34
CA ALA A 29 10.98 -13.15 -16.61
C ALA A 29 9.45 -13.27 -16.53
N LEU A 30 8.91 -14.48 -16.58
CA LEU A 30 7.47 -14.74 -16.65
C LEU A 30 6.93 -15.26 -15.33
N CYS A 31 5.71 -14.85 -14.99
CA CYS A 31 5.07 -15.30 -13.78
C CYS A 31 4.76 -16.80 -13.88
N PRO A 32 5.19 -17.64 -12.90
CA PRO A 32 4.94 -19.08 -12.97
C PRO A 32 3.46 -19.45 -12.84
N PHE A 33 2.65 -18.57 -12.24
CA PHE A 33 1.22 -18.77 -12.05
C PHE A 33 0.40 -18.34 -13.27
N CYS A 34 0.59 -17.11 -13.72
CA CYS A 34 -0.17 -16.52 -14.83
C CYS A 34 0.36 -16.90 -16.22
N ARG A 35 1.65 -17.27 -16.32
CA ARG A 35 2.40 -17.70 -17.51
C ARG A 35 2.59 -16.65 -18.60
N ASP A 36 1.61 -15.79 -18.85
CA ASP A 36 1.62 -14.81 -19.95
C ASP A 36 1.92 -13.37 -19.48
N SER A 37 2.24 -13.18 -18.20
CA SER A 37 2.59 -11.88 -17.61
C SER A 37 4.06 -11.84 -17.16
N SER A 38 4.66 -10.65 -17.25
CA SER A 38 6.00 -10.39 -16.69
C SER A 38 5.96 -10.50 -15.17
N ASP A 39 6.89 -11.26 -14.58
CA ASP A 39 7.02 -11.47 -13.14
C ASP A 39 7.66 -10.25 -12.47
N ASN A 40 7.13 -9.06 -12.70
CA ASN A 40 7.64 -7.80 -12.12
C ASN A 40 6.96 -7.49 -10.77
N LEU A 41 7.51 -6.53 -10.01
CA LEU A 41 6.97 -6.22 -8.68
C LEU A 41 5.51 -5.73 -8.70
N ASP A 42 5.08 -5.01 -9.74
CA ASP A 42 3.69 -4.55 -9.83
C ASP A 42 2.77 -5.76 -9.99
N HIS A 43 3.13 -6.66 -10.90
CA HIS A 43 2.42 -7.91 -11.12
C HIS A 43 2.37 -8.76 -9.84
N ILE A 44 3.53 -9.06 -9.25
CA ILE A 44 3.64 -9.90 -8.04
C ILE A 44 2.76 -9.35 -6.91
N LEU A 45 2.82 -8.04 -6.66
CA LEU A 45 2.16 -7.43 -5.51
C LEU A 45 0.66 -7.17 -5.75
N LEU A 46 0.25 -6.85 -6.98
CA LEU A 46 -1.07 -6.26 -7.22
C LEU A 46 -1.91 -6.99 -8.27
N GLU A 47 -1.32 -7.68 -9.24
CA GLU A 47 -2.07 -8.23 -10.38
C GLU A 47 -2.12 -9.77 -10.43
N CYS A 48 -1.08 -10.43 -9.92
CA CYS A 48 -0.85 -11.88 -10.00
C CYS A 48 -2.05 -12.71 -9.52
N GLU A 49 -2.52 -13.65 -10.34
CA GLU A 49 -3.74 -14.41 -10.05
C GLU A 49 -3.64 -15.39 -8.88
N SER A 50 -2.46 -15.51 -8.26
CA SER A 50 -2.20 -16.42 -7.15
C SER A 50 -3.22 -16.23 -6.02
N PRO A 51 -3.72 -17.34 -5.44
CA PRO A 51 -4.67 -17.27 -4.33
C PRO A 51 -4.06 -16.59 -3.11
N THR A 52 -2.76 -16.81 -2.86
CA THR A 52 -2.02 -16.21 -1.75
C THR A 52 -2.09 -14.67 -1.78
N ARG A 53 -1.78 -14.04 -2.92
CA ARG A 53 -1.86 -12.58 -3.06
C ARG A 53 -3.29 -12.07 -2.81
N LYS A 54 -4.30 -12.74 -3.37
CA LYS A 54 -5.72 -12.37 -3.19
C LYS A 54 -6.14 -12.45 -1.73
N ILE A 55 -5.81 -13.55 -1.05
CA ILE A 55 -6.18 -13.78 0.35
C ILE A 55 -5.52 -12.74 1.25
N ILE A 56 -4.24 -12.43 1.05
CA ILE A 56 -3.54 -11.45 1.88
C ILE A 56 -4.20 -10.07 1.76
N TRP A 57 -4.51 -9.59 0.55
CA TRP A 57 -5.20 -8.32 0.39
C TRP A 57 -6.62 -8.31 0.94
N LEU A 58 -7.35 -9.43 0.81
CA LEU A 58 -8.67 -9.58 1.41
C LEU A 58 -8.59 -9.48 2.94
N LEU A 59 -7.67 -10.20 3.57
CA LEU A 59 -7.48 -10.15 5.03
C LEU A 59 -7.04 -8.76 5.50
N ALA A 60 -6.20 -8.07 4.73
CA ALA A 60 -5.81 -6.69 5.02
C ALA A 60 -7.00 -5.74 5.01
N ALA A 61 -7.89 -5.90 4.01
CA ALA A 61 -9.13 -5.12 3.91
C ALA A 61 -10.12 -5.47 5.02
N ASP A 62 -10.29 -6.74 5.38
CA ASP A 62 -11.17 -7.18 6.47
C ASP A 62 -10.69 -6.68 7.85
N LEU A 63 -9.39 -6.51 8.04
CA LEU A 63 -8.81 -5.94 9.26
C LEU A 63 -8.98 -4.41 9.36
N TRP A 64 -9.40 -3.75 8.28
CA TRP A 64 -9.60 -2.30 8.27
C TRP A 64 -10.95 -1.94 8.93
N PRO A 65 -10.95 -1.15 10.02
CA PRO A 65 -12.20 -0.81 10.71
C PRO A 65 -13.11 0.08 9.88
N ASP A 66 -14.40 -0.25 9.80
CA ASP A 66 -15.44 0.55 9.13
C ASP A 66 -15.51 2.00 9.66
N LEU A 67 -15.15 2.21 10.94
CA LEU A 67 -15.07 3.53 11.56
C LEU A 67 -14.09 4.46 10.83
N TYR A 68 -13.06 3.90 10.20
CA TYR A 68 -12.04 4.66 9.48
C TYR A 68 -12.39 4.92 8.01
N GLY A 69 -13.61 4.56 7.59
CA GLY A 69 -14.08 4.72 6.23
C GLY A 69 -13.74 3.51 5.34
N PRO A 70 -14.01 3.60 4.03
CA PRO A 70 -13.80 2.49 3.12
C PRO A 70 -12.31 2.12 3.01
N TRP A 71 -12.03 0.84 2.77
CA TRP A 71 -10.69 0.39 2.40
C TRP A 71 -10.22 1.13 1.13
N PRO A 72 -9.02 1.74 1.14
CA PRO A 72 -8.55 2.50 -0.01
C PRO A 72 -8.19 1.59 -1.19
N SER A 73 -8.24 2.15 -2.39
CA SER A 73 -7.69 1.49 -3.57
C SER A 73 -6.17 1.34 -3.41
N VAL A 74 -5.69 0.10 -3.50
CA VAL A 74 -4.26 -0.23 -3.41
C VAL A 74 -3.70 -0.33 -4.83
N ASN A 75 -2.80 0.58 -5.17
CA ASN A 75 -2.02 0.59 -6.41
C ASN A 75 -0.52 0.67 -6.11
N PHE A 76 0.31 0.52 -7.15
CA PHE A 76 1.77 0.43 -6.98
C PHE A 76 2.36 1.65 -6.25
N GLY A 77 1.86 2.85 -6.55
CA GLY A 77 2.24 4.08 -5.87
C GLY A 77 1.88 4.08 -4.38
N THR A 78 0.69 3.60 -4.01
CA THR A 78 0.28 3.49 -2.58
C THR A 78 1.11 2.47 -1.82
N VAL A 79 1.52 1.38 -2.46
CA VAL A 79 2.37 0.34 -1.88
C VAL A 79 3.78 0.88 -1.63
N LEU A 80 4.39 1.50 -2.63
CA LEU A 80 5.74 2.07 -2.49
C LEU A 80 5.78 3.29 -1.57
N GLY A 81 4.73 4.10 -1.59
CA GLY A 81 4.55 5.30 -0.77
C GLY A 81 3.90 5.04 0.59
N CYS A 82 3.74 3.77 0.99
CA CYS A 82 2.85 3.41 2.10
C CYS A 82 3.17 4.15 3.39
N GLY A 83 4.45 4.44 3.67
CA GLY A 83 4.91 5.10 4.90
C GLY A 83 4.42 6.55 5.10
N LYS A 84 3.75 7.15 4.11
CA LYS A 84 3.15 8.49 4.20
C LYS A 84 1.64 8.50 3.94
N LEU A 85 0.99 7.33 3.94
CA LEU A 85 -0.46 7.26 3.81
C LEU A 85 -1.14 7.94 5.00
N SER A 86 -2.17 8.70 4.66
CA SER A 86 -2.95 9.50 5.58
C SER A 86 -4.43 9.34 5.28
N THR A 87 -5.22 9.03 6.31
CA THR A 87 -6.67 8.94 6.22
C THR A 87 -7.30 10.10 6.99
N HIS A 88 -8.20 10.80 6.32
CA HIS A 88 -8.98 11.88 6.91
C HIS A 88 -10.31 11.29 7.35
N LEU A 89 -10.63 11.41 8.63
CA LEU A 89 -11.96 11.06 9.12
C LEU A 89 -12.93 12.21 8.83
N PRO A 90 -14.20 11.92 8.50
CA PRO A 90 -15.25 12.92 8.60
C PRO A 90 -15.30 13.46 10.03
N ASN A 91 -15.26 14.79 10.21
CA ASN A 91 -15.37 15.39 11.54
C ASN A 91 -16.68 14.91 12.21
N PRO A 92 -16.66 14.43 13.46
CA PRO A 92 -17.88 14.17 14.19
C PRO A 92 -18.69 15.48 14.30
N PRO A 93 -20.04 15.42 14.19
CA PRO A 93 -20.89 16.62 14.15
C PRO A 93 -20.75 17.54 15.37
N ASP A 94 -20.22 17.05 16.49
CA ASP A 94 -20.18 17.76 17.78
C ASP A 94 -19.03 18.78 17.94
N GLN A 95 -18.08 18.88 17.00
CA GLN A 95 -16.93 19.80 17.13
C GLN A 95 -17.15 21.23 16.59
N ARG A 96 -18.35 21.55 16.09
CA ARG A 96 -18.66 22.90 15.56
C ARG A 96 -18.71 24.01 16.61
N GLU A 97 -18.71 23.69 17.90
CA GLU A 97 -18.91 24.67 19.00
C GLU A 97 -17.63 25.12 19.72
N GLN A 98 -16.43 24.65 19.35
CA GLN A 98 -15.19 25.13 19.97
C GLN A 98 -14.57 26.25 19.14
N ALA A 99 -14.69 27.48 19.64
CA ALA A 99 -14.13 28.68 19.05
C ALA A 99 -12.60 28.58 18.82
N PRO A 100 -12.03 29.19 17.76
CA PRO A 100 -10.60 29.12 17.48
C PRO A 100 -9.76 29.87 18.53
N HIS A 101 -8.70 29.23 19.02
CA HIS A 101 -7.68 29.85 19.88
C HIS A 101 -6.74 30.74 19.02
N PRO A 102 -6.30 31.93 19.47
CA PRO A 102 -5.76 32.97 18.56
C PRO A 102 -4.34 32.73 18.02
N ASP A 103 -3.60 31.72 18.49
CA ASP A 103 -2.14 31.64 18.29
C ASP A 103 -1.68 30.50 17.36
N SER A 104 -2.58 29.92 16.54
CA SER A 104 -2.19 28.90 15.55
C SER A 104 -1.92 29.53 14.18
N PRO A 105 -0.86 29.12 13.45
CA PRO A 105 -0.66 29.55 12.07
C PRO A 105 -1.89 29.16 11.27
N SER A 106 -2.24 29.98 10.27
CA SER A 106 -3.47 29.90 9.47
C SER A 106 -3.67 28.54 8.78
N ASP A 107 -4.12 27.54 9.52
CA ASP A 107 -4.66 26.31 8.99
C ASP A 107 -6.14 26.58 8.67
N ASN A 108 -6.47 26.44 7.39
CA ASN A 108 -7.82 26.65 6.87
C ASN A 108 -8.80 25.75 7.66
N PRO A 109 -9.83 26.31 8.34
CA PRO A 109 -10.67 25.57 9.29
C PRO A 109 -11.47 24.42 8.64
N ASP A 110 -11.55 24.40 7.31
CA ASP A 110 -12.24 23.38 6.52
C ASP A 110 -11.36 22.17 6.17
N THR A 111 -10.07 22.15 6.55
CA THR A 111 -9.20 20.99 6.30
C THR A 111 -9.42 19.91 7.37
N PRO A 112 -9.96 18.73 7.01
CA PRO A 112 -10.16 17.67 7.99
C PRO A 112 -8.80 17.20 8.50
N ARG A 113 -8.62 17.14 9.82
CA ARG A 113 -7.34 16.70 10.40
C ARG A 113 -7.15 15.20 10.16
N PRO A 114 -5.95 14.76 9.74
CA PRO A 114 -5.68 13.34 9.55
C PRO A 114 -5.74 12.60 10.89
N HIS A 115 -6.38 11.44 10.93
CA HIS A 115 -6.48 10.66 12.15
C HIS A 115 -5.22 9.78 12.33
N PRO A 116 -4.35 10.05 13.31
CA PRO A 116 -3.02 9.44 13.37
C PRO A 116 -3.06 7.92 13.57
N GLY A 117 -4.03 7.39 14.32
CA GLY A 117 -4.20 5.95 14.55
C GLY A 117 -4.57 5.19 13.28
N ALA A 118 -5.68 5.55 12.64
CA ALA A 118 -6.10 5.11 11.31
C ALA A 118 -4.97 5.18 10.26
N SER A 119 -4.29 6.32 10.12
CA SER A 119 -3.16 6.46 9.20
C SER A 119 -2.05 5.45 9.50
N ARG A 120 -1.71 5.28 10.79
CA ARG A 120 -0.68 4.31 11.21
C ARG A 120 -1.10 2.86 10.96
N LEU A 121 -2.36 2.53 11.23
CA LEU A 121 -2.89 1.20 10.95
C LEU A 121 -2.85 0.89 9.45
N LEU A 122 -3.27 1.84 8.60
CA LEU A 122 -3.23 1.68 7.15
C LEU A 122 -1.80 1.45 6.64
N GLN A 123 -0.84 2.23 7.15
CA GLN A 123 0.58 2.05 6.86
C GLN A 123 1.05 0.64 7.20
N ILE A 124 0.67 0.13 8.37
CA ILE A 124 1.03 -1.23 8.82
C ILE A 124 0.38 -2.26 7.89
N LEU A 125 -0.93 -2.20 7.69
CA LEU A 125 -1.67 -3.17 6.88
C LEU A 125 -1.10 -3.26 5.46
N ILE A 126 -0.88 -2.14 4.78
CA ILE A 126 -0.30 -2.15 3.43
C ILE A 126 1.14 -2.66 3.45
N SER A 127 1.97 -2.20 4.39
CA SER A 127 3.39 -2.52 4.38
C SER A 127 3.72 -3.96 4.80
N GLU A 128 2.94 -4.55 5.71
CA GLU A 128 3.10 -5.96 6.10
C GLU A 128 2.49 -6.88 5.04
N SER A 129 1.34 -6.53 4.45
CA SER A 129 0.69 -7.33 3.40
C SER A 129 1.55 -7.44 2.14
N MET A 130 2.11 -6.34 1.65
CA MET A 130 3.01 -6.38 0.49
C MET A 130 4.26 -7.23 0.77
N TYR A 131 4.78 -7.20 2.01
CA TYR A 131 5.96 -7.97 2.38
C TYR A 131 5.64 -9.46 2.51
N LEU A 132 4.47 -9.81 3.06
CA LEU A 132 3.99 -11.18 3.10
C LEU A 132 3.79 -11.75 1.69
N ILE A 133 3.20 -10.98 0.77
CA ILE A 133 3.05 -11.38 -0.64
C ILE A 133 4.41 -11.62 -1.29
N TRP A 134 5.42 -10.80 -0.98
CA TRP A 134 6.76 -10.97 -1.52
C TRP A 134 7.50 -12.22 -1.00
N VAL A 135 7.22 -12.64 0.24
CA VAL A 135 7.96 -13.73 0.90
C VAL A 135 7.33 -15.10 0.66
N LEU A 136 6.02 -15.16 0.39
CA LEU A 136 5.25 -16.40 0.19
C LEU A 136 5.08 -16.75 -1.28
#